data_AF-A0A815UPU4-F1
#
_entry.id   AF-A0A815UPU4-F1
#
_cell.length_a   1.000
_cell.length_b   1.000
_cell.length_c   1.000
_cell.angle_alpha   90.00
_cell.angle_beta   90.00
_cell.angle_gamma   90.00
#
_symmetry.space_group_name_H-M   'P 1'
#
loop_
_entity.id
_entity.type
_entity.pdbx_description
1 polymer ?
#
loop_
_entity_poly.entity_id
_entity_poly.type
_entity_poly.pdbx_seq_one_letter_code
_entity_poly.pdbx_strand_id
1 'polypeptide(L)'
;MIESVTHRYLQGSEVPVEWRGTLSNVTYRYGGELRNASTIEVKTYNRLERKDIYNVIGIMKGEIEPDRYIAIGNHRDSWTLGSVDPTSGTATLLEITRVFGQMYKNDFRPRRSLMFCSWDAEEYGLIGSVEYVQEYVKVLGARIISYLNVDLAVQ
;
A
#
# COMPACT_ATOMS: atom_id res chain seq x y z
N MET A 1 -4.50 5.04 -24.18
CA MET A 1 -4.24 4.67 -25.59
C MET A 1 -2.92 5.29 -26.07
N ILE A 2 -1.81 5.07 -25.35
CA ILE A 2 -0.46 5.59 -25.70
C ILE A 2 0.55 4.42 -25.85
N GLU A 3 0.23 3.23 -25.35
CA GLU A 3 1.20 2.15 -25.10
C GLU A 3 1.68 1.39 -26.35
N SER A 4 0.99 1.48 -27.48
CA SER A 4 1.35 0.68 -28.68
C SER A 4 2.15 1.41 -29.74
N VAL A 5 2.26 2.74 -29.65
CA VAL A 5 2.90 3.53 -30.70
C VAL A 5 4.41 3.42 -30.55
N THR A 6 4.96 3.78 -29.40
CA THR A 6 6.41 3.92 -29.20
C THR A 6 7.22 2.68 -29.53
N HIS A 7 6.80 1.50 -29.08
CA HIS A 7 7.55 0.27 -29.33
C HIS A 7 7.63 -0.10 -30.82
N ARG A 8 6.67 0.33 -31.66
CA ARG A 8 6.71 0.08 -33.11
C ARG A 8 7.73 0.95 -33.84
N TYR A 9 8.14 2.06 -33.22
CA TYR A 9 9.14 2.96 -33.78
C TYR A 9 10.55 2.66 -33.27
N LEU A 10 10.72 1.83 -32.22
CA LEU A 10 12.05 1.43 -31.75
C LEU A 10 12.80 0.66 -32.84
N GLN A 11 14.03 1.10 -33.13
CA GLN A 11 14.97 0.38 -33.97
C GLN A 11 15.90 -0.51 -33.12
N GLY A 12 17.00 -0.97 -33.72
CA GLY A 12 17.99 -1.83 -33.07
C GLY A 12 17.63 -3.31 -33.08
N SER A 13 18.50 -4.12 -32.48
CA SER A 13 18.34 -5.56 -32.37
C SER A 13 17.12 -5.93 -31.53
N GLU A 14 16.53 -7.07 -31.86
CA GLU A 14 15.45 -7.63 -31.04
C GLU A 14 15.97 -8.01 -29.66
N VAL A 15 15.13 -7.83 -28.65
CA VAL A 15 15.44 -8.32 -27.30
C VAL A 15 15.31 -9.85 -27.24
N PRO A 16 16.04 -10.51 -26.34
CA PRO A 16 15.89 -11.93 -26.03
C PRO A 16 14.44 -12.30 -25.70
N VAL A 17 14.07 -13.56 -25.92
CA VAL A 17 12.68 -14.04 -25.77
C VAL A 17 12.14 -13.79 -24.36
N GLU A 18 12.99 -13.95 -23.35
CA GLU A 18 12.70 -13.74 -21.94
C GLU A 18 12.34 -12.29 -21.58
N TRP A 19 12.65 -11.30 -22.43
CA TRP A 19 12.33 -9.88 -22.22
C TRP A 19 11.12 -9.41 -23.02
N ARG A 20 10.54 -10.28 -23.85
CA ARG A 20 9.38 -9.93 -24.68
C ARG A 20 8.12 -9.94 -23.81
N GLY A 21 7.37 -8.86 -23.86
CA GLY A 21 6.03 -8.79 -23.25
C GLY A 21 4.94 -9.35 -24.17
N THR A 22 3.69 -9.09 -23.82
CA THR A 22 2.50 -9.64 -24.50
C THR A 22 1.83 -8.66 -25.48
N LEU A 23 2.45 -7.52 -25.78
CA LEU A 23 1.88 -6.57 -26.73
C LEU A 23 1.80 -7.21 -28.13
N SER A 24 0.58 -7.30 -28.65
CA SER A 24 0.34 -7.83 -29.98
C SER A 24 0.84 -6.86 -31.06
N ASN A 25 1.36 -7.43 -32.16
CA ASN A 25 1.86 -6.68 -33.31
C ASN A 25 2.98 -5.67 -32.95
N VAL A 26 3.86 -6.07 -32.03
CA VAL A 26 5.04 -5.32 -31.62
C VAL A 26 6.24 -6.26 -31.55
N THR A 27 7.34 -5.90 -32.21
CA THR A 27 8.64 -6.53 -31.96
C THR A 27 9.37 -5.73 -30.90
N TYR A 28 9.65 -6.35 -29.76
CA TYR A 28 10.45 -5.73 -28.71
C TYR A 28 11.91 -5.62 -29.15
N ARG A 29 12.44 -4.40 -29.16
CA ARG A 29 13.80 -4.08 -29.60
C ARG A 29 14.50 -3.24 -28.54
N TYR A 30 15.82 -3.32 -28.48
CA TYR A 30 16.63 -2.54 -27.54
C TYR A 30 16.56 -1.02 -27.79
N GLY A 31 16.18 -0.58 -29.00
CA GLY A 31 16.10 0.84 -29.32
C GLY A 31 17.46 1.42 -29.71
N GLY A 32 17.71 2.67 -29.28
CA GLY A 32 18.84 3.51 -29.68
C GLY A 32 18.39 4.63 -30.60
N GLU A 33 17.74 4.27 -31.70
CA GLU A 33 17.09 5.20 -32.63
C GLU A 33 15.61 4.89 -32.79
N LEU A 34 14.85 5.90 -33.22
CA LEU A 34 13.47 5.74 -33.65
C LEU A 34 13.39 5.76 -35.18
N ARG A 35 12.43 5.03 -35.73
CA ARG A 35 12.15 5.05 -37.17
C ARG A 35 11.84 6.48 -37.64
N ASN A 36 12.24 6.78 -38.86
CA ASN A 36 12.01 8.07 -39.54
C ASN A 36 12.63 9.28 -38.81
N ALA A 37 13.69 9.07 -38.02
CA ALA A 37 14.31 10.12 -37.21
C ALA A 37 13.30 10.85 -36.28
N SER A 38 12.26 10.13 -35.85
CA SER A 38 11.27 10.66 -34.91
C SER A 38 11.90 10.88 -33.53
N THR A 39 11.28 11.74 -32.72
CA THR A 39 11.67 11.98 -31.32
C THR A 39 10.48 11.78 -30.39
N ILE A 40 10.72 11.31 -29.17
CA ILE A 40 9.72 11.26 -28.09
C ILE A 40 9.93 12.47 -27.20
N GLU A 41 8.90 13.29 -27.03
CA GLU A 41 8.91 14.38 -26.06
C GLU A 41 8.07 13.98 -24.85
N VAL A 42 8.68 13.96 -23.66
CA VAL A 42 7.98 13.72 -22.39
C VAL A 42 7.97 15.02 -21.60
N LYS A 43 6.77 15.55 -21.34
CA LYS A 43 6.56 16.76 -20.54
C LYS A 43 5.88 16.38 -19.22
N THR A 44 6.49 16.75 -18.09
CA THR A 44 5.94 16.52 -16.76
C THR A 44 5.73 17.84 -16.03
N TYR A 45 4.67 17.93 -15.23
CA TYR A 45 4.31 19.14 -14.50
C TYR A 45 3.96 18.83 -13.03
N ASN A 46 4.44 17.70 -12.52
CA ASN A 46 4.20 17.25 -11.15
C ASN A 46 4.83 18.25 -10.16
N ARG A 47 4.20 18.40 -8.99
CA ARG A 47 4.64 19.33 -7.94
C ARG A 47 4.76 18.60 -6.62
N LEU A 48 5.75 18.99 -5.83
CA LEU A 48 5.85 18.60 -4.43
C LEU A 48 4.94 19.53 -3.62
N GLU A 49 4.00 18.94 -2.89
CA GLU A 49 3.11 19.67 -2.00
C GLU A 49 3.15 19.06 -0.61
N ARG A 50 3.12 19.91 0.42
CA ARG A 50 2.90 19.47 1.79
C ARG A 50 1.39 19.32 2.01
N LYS A 51 0.98 18.17 2.53
CA LYS A 51 -0.40 17.87 2.92
C LYS A 51 -0.41 17.27 4.31
N ASP A 52 -1.48 17.51 5.03
CA ASP A 52 -1.75 16.81 6.28
C ASP A 52 -2.27 15.40 5.96
N ILE A 53 -1.86 14.43 6.76
CA ILE A 53 -2.28 13.03 6.66
C ILE A 53 -2.83 12.58 8.01
N TYR A 54 -3.74 11.61 8.01
CA TYR A 54 -4.48 11.22 9.19
C TYR A 54 -4.49 9.70 9.39
N ASN A 55 -3.67 9.24 10.33
CA ASN A 55 -3.78 7.88 10.85
C ASN A 55 -4.93 7.78 11.86
N VAL A 56 -5.67 6.67 11.85
CA VAL A 56 -6.68 6.36 12.87
C VAL A 56 -6.23 5.15 13.66
N ILE A 57 -6.06 5.34 14.97
CA ILE A 57 -5.59 4.30 15.90
C ILE A 57 -6.67 3.99 16.92
N GLY A 58 -7.20 2.76 16.88
CA GLY A 58 -8.12 2.23 17.87
C GLY A 58 -7.43 1.23 18.79
N ILE A 59 -7.67 1.30 20.10
CA ILE A 59 -7.10 0.35 21.07
C ILE A 59 -8.21 -0.28 21.90
N MET A 60 -8.29 -1.62 21.86
CA MET A 60 -9.03 -2.42 22.83
C MET A 60 -8.07 -2.87 23.92
N LYS A 61 -8.23 -2.33 25.13
CA LYS A 61 -7.33 -2.60 26.25
C LYS A 61 -7.42 -4.06 26.70
N GLY A 62 -6.27 -4.71 26.85
CA GLY A 62 -6.17 -6.05 27.41
C GLY A 62 -6.40 -6.07 28.93
N GLU A 63 -6.81 -7.22 29.45
CA GLU A 63 -7.14 -7.38 30.88
C GLU A 63 -5.92 -7.67 31.75
N ILE A 64 -5.00 -8.54 31.29
CA ILE A 64 -3.87 -9.01 32.11
C ILE A 64 -2.57 -8.29 31.74
N GLU A 65 -2.31 -8.11 30.45
CA GLU A 65 -1.12 -7.45 29.90
C GLU A 65 -1.53 -6.24 29.03
N PRO A 66 -2.14 -5.18 29.61
CA PRO A 66 -2.65 -4.04 28.84
C PRO A 66 -1.57 -3.23 28.12
N ASP A 67 -0.31 -3.38 28.52
CA ASP A 67 0.86 -2.73 27.96
C ASP A 67 1.56 -3.58 26.88
N ARG A 68 0.96 -4.69 26.44
CA ARG A 68 1.40 -5.47 25.29
C ARG A 68 0.37 -5.39 24.18
N TYR A 69 0.83 -5.14 22.96
CA TYR A 69 -0.02 -4.88 21.80
C TYR A 69 0.11 -5.99 20.76
N ILE A 70 -1.02 -6.48 20.27
CA ILE A 70 -1.13 -7.16 18.98
C ILE A 70 -1.73 -6.14 18.03
N ALA A 71 -0.92 -5.68 17.07
CA ALA A 71 -1.33 -4.66 16.12
C ALA A 71 -1.84 -5.30 14.82
N ILE A 72 -2.93 -4.77 14.29
CA ILE A 72 -3.51 -5.13 12.99
C ILE A 72 -3.62 -3.84 12.19
N GLY A 73 -2.98 -3.79 11.03
CA GLY A 73 -2.88 -2.58 10.22
C GLY A 73 -3.32 -2.80 8.77
N ASN A 74 -3.87 -1.74 8.20
CA ASN A 74 -4.23 -1.59 6.79
C ASN A 74 -4.11 -0.10 6.43
N HIS A 75 -3.65 0.22 5.22
CA HIS A 75 -3.68 1.61 4.75
C HIS A 75 -5.03 1.95 4.12
N ARG A 76 -5.34 3.23 3.97
CA ARG A 76 -6.68 3.72 3.58
C ARG A 76 -6.66 4.60 2.34
N ASP A 77 -5.55 5.27 2.07
CA ASP A 77 -5.39 6.03 0.84
C ASP A 77 -5.27 5.12 -0.38
N SER A 78 -5.59 5.62 -1.55
CA SER A 78 -5.41 4.85 -2.79
C SER A 78 -5.15 5.80 -3.95
N TRP A 79 -4.51 5.31 -5.02
CA TRP A 79 -4.33 6.11 -6.23
C TRP A 79 -5.64 6.54 -6.90
N THR A 80 -6.69 5.72 -6.82
CA THR A 80 -7.99 5.97 -7.47
C THR A 80 -9.17 5.53 -6.60
N LEU A 81 -9.93 4.51 -7.01
CA LEU A 81 -11.01 3.92 -6.22
C LEU A 81 -10.49 2.87 -5.22
N GLY A 82 -9.35 2.26 -5.53
CA GLY A 82 -8.63 1.38 -4.61
C GLY A 82 -9.42 0.17 -4.10
N SER A 83 -10.30 -0.43 -4.92
CA SER A 83 -11.22 -1.48 -4.45
C SER A 83 -10.49 -2.72 -3.92
N VAL A 84 -9.36 -3.07 -4.52
CA VAL A 84 -8.45 -4.12 -4.01
C VAL A 84 -7.44 -3.49 -3.08
N ASP A 85 -6.65 -2.55 -3.61
CA ASP A 85 -5.60 -1.80 -2.92
C ASP A 85 -6.08 -0.40 -2.48
N PRO A 86 -6.37 -0.16 -1.19
CA PRO A 86 -6.35 -1.07 -0.04
C PRO A 86 -7.73 -1.47 0.46
N THR A 87 -8.81 -1.04 -0.22
CA THR A 87 -10.16 -1.02 0.37
C THR A 87 -10.65 -2.44 0.73
N SER A 88 -10.14 -3.48 0.07
CA SER A 88 -10.42 -4.87 0.45
C SER A 88 -9.88 -5.21 1.84
N GLY A 89 -8.67 -4.76 2.18
CA GLY A 89 -8.10 -4.84 3.52
C GLY A 89 -8.80 -3.90 4.51
N THR A 90 -9.22 -2.70 4.07
CA THR A 90 -9.97 -1.76 4.93
C THR A 90 -11.31 -2.35 5.36
N ALA A 91 -12.05 -2.93 4.43
CA ALA A 91 -13.30 -3.64 4.72
C ALA A 91 -13.07 -4.78 5.72
N THR A 92 -11.99 -5.55 5.53
CA THR A 92 -11.59 -6.64 6.43
C THR A 92 -11.25 -6.12 7.83
N LEU A 93 -10.46 -5.05 7.94
CA LEU A 93 -10.08 -4.42 9.20
C LEU A 93 -11.31 -3.91 9.96
N LEU A 94 -12.24 -3.25 9.27
CA LEU A 94 -13.48 -2.74 9.86
C LEU A 94 -14.35 -3.89 10.39
N GLU A 95 -14.48 -4.98 9.64
CA GLU A 95 -15.29 -6.12 10.07
C GLU A 95 -14.67 -6.85 11.26
N ILE A 96 -13.35 -7.06 11.26
CA ILE A 96 -12.62 -7.61 12.41
C ILE A 96 -12.83 -6.72 13.64
N THR A 97 -12.67 -5.40 13.49
CA THR A 97 -12.87 -4.43 14.58
C THR A 97 -14.31 -4.47 15.10
N ARG A 98 -15.30 -4.58 14.21
CA ARG A 98 -16.72 -4.69 14.55
C ARG A 98 -17.00 -5.95 15.37
N VAL A 99 -16.50 -7.11 14.92
CA VAL A 99 -16.68 -8.39 15.61
C VAL A 99 -16.02 -8.38 16.98
N PHE A 100 -14.77 -7.94 17.09
CA PHE A 100 -14.11 -7.79 18.40
C PHE A 100 -14.86 -6.82 19.31
N GLY A 101 -15.34 -5.69 18.77
CA GLY A 101 -16.15 -4.74 19.53
C GLY A 101 -17.46 -5.35 20.05
N GLN A 102 -18.11 -6.23 19.28
CA GLN A 102 -19.28 -6.98 19.76
C GLN A 102 -18.91 -8.01 20.83
N MET A 103 -17.83 -8.77 20.64
CA MET A 103 -17.35 -9.70 21.65
C MET A 103 -17.04 -8.98 22.96
N TYR A 104 -16.40 -7.81 22.89
CA TYR A 104 -16.09 -6.98 24.05
C TYR A 104 -17.35 -6.53 24.81
N LYS A 105 -18.46 -6.26 24.12
CA LYS A 105 -19.75 -5.97 24.77
C LYS A 105 -20.36 -7.21 25.45
N ASN A 106 -19.96 -8.40 25.04
CA ASN A 106 -20.39 -9.70 25.60
C ASN A 106 -19.31 -10.31 26.53
N ASP A 107 -18.68 -9.46 27.35
CA ASP A 107 -17.71 -9.84 28.39
C ASP A 107 -16.42 -10.55 27.92
N PHE A 108 -16.17 -10.61 26.61
CA PHE A 108 -14.84 -11.01 26.13
C PHE A 108 -13.81 -9.93 26.47
N ARG A 109 -12.70 -10.32 27.10
CA ARG A 109 -11.54 -9.46 27.30
C ARG A 109 -10.30 -10.15 26.76
N PRO A 110 -9.57 -9.54 25.82
CA PRO A 110 -8.32 -10.14 25.37
C PRO A 110 -7.27 -10.03 26.48
N ARG A 111 -6.37 -11.02 26.56
CA ARG A 111 -5.26 -11.00 27.53
C ARG A 111 -4.37 -9.77 27.34
N ARG A 112 -4.05 -9.46 26.07
CA ARG A 112 -3.23 -8.33 25.60
C ARG A 112 -4.08 -7.31 24.86
N SER A 113 -3.60 -6.08 24.76
CA SER A 113 -4.31 -5.05 24.03
C SER A 113 -4.31 -5.33 22.52
N LEU A 114 -5.44 -5.14 21.86
CA LEU A 114 -5.53 -5.14 20.40
C LEU A 114 -5.44 -3.70 19.90
N MET A 115 -4.59 -3.46 18.91
CA MET A 115 -4.36 -2.16 18.32
C MET A 115 -4.74 -2.23 16.84
N PHE A 116 -5.75 -1.46 16.43
CA PHE A 116 -6.25 -1.39 15.06
C PHE A 116 -5.74 -0.10 14.43
N CYS A 117 -5.01 -0.22 13.34
CA CYS A 117 -4.35 0.91 12.69
C CYS A 117 -4.87 1.09 11.26
N SER A 118 -5.46 2.24 10.97
CA SER A 118 -5.75 2.68 9.61
C SER A 118 -4.75 3.75 9.22
N TRP A 119 -3.82 3.39 8.34
CA TRP A 119 -2.73 4.25 7.90
C TRP A 119 -3.15 5.13 6.71
N ASP A 120 -2.52 6.29 6.60
CA ASP A 120 -2.70 7.22 5.48
C ASP A 120 -1.35 7.45 4.78
N ALA A 121 -1.40 7.92 3.54
CA ALA A 121 -0.25 8.15 2.66
C ALA A 121 0.71 6.94 2.50
N GLU A 122 0.18 5.71 2.45
CA GLU A 122 0.98 4.52 2.13
C GLU A 122 1.47 4.52 0.69
N GLU A 123 0.61 4.92 -0.24
CA GLU A 123 0.88 4.92 -1.70
C GLU A 123 2.00 5.89 -2.07
N TYR A 124 2.25 6.86 -1.17
CA TYR A 124 3.31 7.86 -1.28
C TYR A 124 4.62 7.45 -0.59
N GLY A 125 4.72 6.20 -0.12
CA GLY A 125 5.93 5.63 0.46
C GLY A 125 5.82 5.29 1.94
N LEU A 126 4.74 4.61 2.34
CA LEU A 126 4.50 4.12 3.71
C LEU A 126 4.38 5.23 4.78
N ILE A 127 4.17 6.48 4.36
CA ILE A 127 4.45 7.68 5.18
C ILE A 127 3.73 7.62 6.52
N GLY A 128 2.41 7.40 6.55
CA GLY A 128 1.65 7.42 7.80
C GLY A 128 2.14 6.37 8.80
N SER A 129 2.42 5.16 8.35
CA SER A 129 2.91 4.07 9.22
C SER A 129 4.33 4.34 9.73
N VAL A 130 5.21 4.87 8.87
CA VAL A 130 6.62 5.15 9.19
C VAL A 130 6.71 6.30 10.20
N GLU A 131 6.03 7.42 9.94
CA GLU A 131 6.03 8.58 10.84
C GLU A 131 5.49 8.20 12.23
N TYR A 132 4.42 7.39 12.28
CA TYR A 132 3.89 6.89 13.55
C TYR A 132 4.89 6.02 14.32
N VAL A 133 5.60 5.11 13.63
CA VAL A 133 6.62 4.28 14.27
C VAL A 133 7.81 5.12 14.73
N GLN A 134 8.23 6.11 13.95
CA GLN A 134 9.32 7.02 14.33
C GLN A 134 8.98 7.82 15.59
N GLU A 135 7.77 8.37 15.68
CA GLU A 135 7.29 9.13 16.84
C GLU A 135 7.28 8.27 18.12
N TYR A 136 6.84 7.02 18.03
CA TYR A 136 6.64 6.14 19.18
C TYR A 136 7.64 4.98 19.29
N VAL A 137 8.80 5.07 18.62
CA VAL A 137 9.74 3.95 18.40
C VAL A 137 10.11 3.19 19.69
N LYS A 138 10.36 3.91 20.79
CA LYS A 138 10.73 3.31 22.08
C LYS A 138 9.58 2.51 22.70
N VAL A 139 8.36 3.05 22.61
CA VAL A 139 7.17 2.42 23.22
C VAL A 139 6.74 1.23 22.37
N LEU A 140 6.61 1.42 21.06
CA LEU A 140 6.18 0.36 20.15
C LEU A 140 7.20 -0.79 20.10
N GLY A 141 8.50 -0.47 20.00
CA GLY A 141 9.56 -1.48 19.97
C GLY A 141 9.64 -2.32 21.25
N ALA A 142 9.21 -1.79 22.41
CA ALA A 142 9.18 -2.53 23.66
C ALA A 142 7.86 -3.29 23.92
N ARG A 143 6.76 -2.90 23.27
CA ARG A 143 5.40 -3.31 23.66
C ARG A 143 4.60 -4.02 22.57
N ILE A 144 4.89 -3.79 21.29
CA ILE A 144 4.28 -4.56 20.20
C ILE A 144 4.86 -5.98 20.22
N ILE A 145 3.97 -6.96 20.34
CA ILE A 145 4.32 -8.39 20.25
C ILE A 145 4.36 -8.83 18.79
N SER A 146 3.42 -8.35 18.00
CA SER A 146 3.31 -8.67 16.57
C SER A 146 2.52 -7.60 15.83
N TYR A 147 2.85 -7.43 14.54
CA TYR A 147 2.10 -6.61 13.60
C TYR A 147 1.57 -7.50 12.47
N LEU A 148 0.25 -7.53 12.29
CA LEU A 148 -0.42 -8.22 11.19
C LEU A 148 -0.85 -7.18 10.16
N ASN A 149 -0.29 -7.27 8.95
CA ASN A 149 -0.68 -6.41 7.84
C ASN A 149 -1.76 -7.09 7.00
N VAL A 150 -2.85 -6.38 6.71
CA VAL A 150 -3.87 -6.80 5.74
C VAL A 150 -4.11 -5.64 4.79
N ASP A 151 -3.27 -5.55 3.76
CA ASP A 151 -3.35 -4.51 2.75
C ASP A 151 -4.36 -4.91 1.65
N LEU A 152 -3.96 -5.88 0.83
CA LEU A 152 -4.82 -6.58 -0.10
C LEU A 152 -5.36 -7.83 0.58
N ALA A 153 -6.68 -7.88 0.80
CA ALA A 153 -7.31 -9.08 1.37
C ALA A 153 -7.56 -10.17 0.32
N VAL A 154 -7.63 -9.79 -0.96
CA VAL A 154 -7.89 -10.65 -2.11
C VAL A 154 -7.12 -10.14 -3.34
N GLN A 155 -6.67 -11.03 -4.22
CA GLN A 155 -5.99 -10.66 -5.49
C GLN A 155 -6.22 -11.71 -6.58
#